data_AF-A0A6B2G4U1-F1
#
_entry.id   AF-A0A6B2G4U1-F1
#
_cell.length_a   1.000
_cell.length_b   1.000
_cell.length_c   1.000
_cell.angle_alpha   90.00
_cell.angle_beta   90.00
_cell.angle_gamma   90.00
#
_symmetry.space_group_name_H-M   'P 1'
#
loop_
_entity.id
_entity.type
_entity.pdbx_description
1 polymer ?
#
loop_
_entity_poly.entity_id
_entity_poly.type
_entity_poly.pdbx_seq_one_letter_code
_entity_poly.pdbx_strand_id
1 'polypeptide(L)'
;MDPLDDLDNNDILTAIRNSTGLKTSLFLPECAFELLVKKQVKKLELPSLNCVSQVADEMLKIVYQVFEEITEFIRFPTLKDKVFEIVKQVLADEKEPTCGMVSNLIKAEISYINTNHPDFVEVINQTSFKLNNIDTPLISC
;
A
#
# COMPACT_ATOMS: atom_id res chain seq x y z
N MET A 1 -2.78 -5.94 9.31
CA MET A 1 -1.49 -6.03 8.61
C MET A 1 -0.51 -5.29 9.48
N ASP A 2 0.26 -6.00 10.29
CA ASP A 2 1.39 -5.39 10.95
C ASP A 2 2.49 -5.20 9.89
N PRO A 3 3.02 -3.97 9.70
CA PRO A 3 4.05 -3.70 8.70
C PRO A 3 5.38 -4.44 8.95
N LEU A 4 5.57 -5.06 10.12
CA LEU A 4 6.78 -5.76 10.53
C LEU A 4 6.64 -7.29 10.56
N ASP A 5 5.46 -7.85 10.29
CA ASP A 5 5.17 -9.30 10.39
C ASP A 5 6.18 -10.19 9.64
N ASP A 6 6.77 -9.69 8.55
CA ASP A 6 7.72 -10.39 7.68
C ASP A 6 9.06 -9.63 7.54
N LEU A 7 9.43 -8.95 8.63
CA LEU A 7 10.74 -8.33 8.85
C LEU A 7 11.28 -8.78 10.21
N ASP A 8 12.04 -9.87 10.20
CA ASP A 8 12.78 -10.26 11.40
C ASP A 8 14.09 -9.46 11.54
N ASN A 9 14.70 -9.51 12.73
CA ASN A 9 15.96 -8.81 12.98
C ASN A 9 17.11 -9.33 12.09
N ASN A 10 17.05 -10.59 11.65
CA ASN A 10 18.08 -11.17 10.79
C ASN A 10 17.99 -10.62 9.36
N ASP A 11 16.78 -10.41 8.85
CA ASP A 11 16.48 -9.82 7.55
C ASP A 11 16.97 -8.37 7.51
N ILE A 12 16.74 -7.62 8.59
CA ILE A 12 17.23 -6.25 8.73
C ILE A 12 18.77 -6.23 8.72
N LEU A 13 19.42 -7.06 9.54
CA LEU A 13 20.89 -7.16 9.59
C LEU A 13 21.48 -7.64 8.26
N THR A 14 20.80 -8.57 7.59
CA THR A 14 21.18 -9.07 6.26
C THR A 14 21.08 -7.98 5.21
N ALA A 15 19.99 -7.20 5.22
CA ALA A 15 19.82 -6.06 4.31
C ALA A 15 20.90 -4.99 4.52
N ILE A 16 21.24 -4.69 5.79
CA ILE A 16 22.34 -3.77 6.14
C ILE A 16 23.67 -4.29 5.60
N ARG A 17 23.99 -5.57 5.85
CA ARG A 17 25.25 -6.19 5.40
C ARG A 17 25.36 -6.21 3.88
N ASN A 18 24.30 -6.59 3.19
CA ASN A 18 24.25 -6.64 1.73
C ASN A 18 24.38 -5.24 1.10
N SER A 19 23.77 -4.23 1.72
CA SER A 19 23.85 -2.84 1.28
C SER A 19 25.23 -2.21 1.53
N THR A 20 25.92 -2.65 2.58
CA THR A 20 27.28 -2.23 2.93
C THR A 20 28.35 -2.87 2.04
N GLY A 21 28.10 -4.10 1.57
CA GLY A 21 29.00 -4.84 0.71
C GLY A 21 30.27 -5.30 1.44
N LEU A 22 31.42 -5.29 0.76
CA LEU A 22 32.72 -5.73 1.30
C LEU A 22 33.42 -4.69 2.18
N LYS A 23 32.91 -3.44 2.23
CA LYS A 23 33.53 -2.34 2.97
C LYS A 23 33.01 -2.31 4.40
N THR A 24 33.84 -1.96 5.37
CA THR A 24 33.34 -1.62 6.72
C THR A 24 32.69 -0.24 6.67
N SER A 25 31.44 -0.12 7.11
CA SER A 25 30.74 1.16 7.17
C SER A 25 30.78 1.74 8.58
N LEU A 26 31.06 3.04 8.69
CA LEU A 26 30.99 3.80 9.95
C LEU A 26 29.55 4.25 10.26
N PHE A 27 28.68 4.27 9.26
CA PHE A 27 27.28 4.69 9.36
C PHE A 27 26.34 3.63 8.79
N LEU A 28 25.08 3.67 9.21
CA LEU A 28 24.05 2.80 8.63
C LEU A 28 23.82 3.18 7.15
N PRO A 29 23.84 2.23 6.21
CA PRO A 29 23.59 2.52 4.80
C PRO A 29 22.11 2.91 4.57
N GLU A 30 21.87 4.11 4.07
CA GLU A 30 20.54 4.64 3.72
C GLU A 30 19.79 3.73 2.72
N CYS A 31 20.53 3.12 1.79
CA CYS A 31 19.96 2.18 0.83
C CYS A 31 19.35 0.92 1.47
N ALA A 32 19.82 0.48 2.65
CA ALA A 32 19.19 -0.62 3.37
C ALA A 32 17.80 -0.21 3.88
N PHE A 33 17.68 0.99 4.45
CA PHE A 33 16.40 1.53 4.89
C PHE A 33 15.43 1.65 3.71
N GLU A 34 15.85 2.29 2.60
CA GLU A 34 15.01 2.41 1.42
C GLU A 34 14.55 1.06 0.87
N LEU A 35 15.45 0.07 0.82
CA LEU A 35 15.13 -1.27 0.33
C LEU A 35 14.03 -1.93 1.18
N LEU A 36 14.14 -1.84 2.50
CA LEU A 36 13.17 -2.44 3.43
C LEU A 36 11.82 -1.73 3.35
N VAL A 37 11.79 -0.40 3.28
CA VAL A 37 10.54 0.38 3.12
C VAL A 37 9.87 0.07 1.78
N LYS A 38 10.63 0.07 0.67
CA LYS A 38 10.11 -0.27 -0.66
C LYS A 38 9.53 -1.70 -0.69
N LYS A 39 10.15 -2.66 0.01
CA LYS A 39 9.61 -4.03 0.17
C LYS A 39 8.23 -3.99 0.85
N GLN A 40 8.06 -3.21 1.91
CA GLN A 40 6.79 -3.12 2.63
C GLN A 40 5.70 -2.40 1.82
N VAL A 41 6.03 -1.27 1.17
CA VAL A 41 5.07 -0.55 0.32
C VAL A 41 4.56 -1.43 -0.83
N LYS A 42 5.44 -2.23 -1.45
CA LYS A 42 5.05 -3.13 -2.54
C LYS A 42 4.00 -4.17 -2.13
N LYS A 43 3.97 -4.58 -0.86
CA LYS A 43 2.94 -5.52 -0.36
C LYS A 43 1.52 -4.96 -0.41
N LEU A 44 1.36 -3.64 -0.51
CA LEU A 44 0.05 -3.00 -0.65
C LEU A 44 -0.57 -3.19 -2.04
N GLU A 45 0.19 -3.60 -3.04
CA GLU A 45 -0.32 -3.76 -4.41
C GLU A 45 -1.43 -4.81 -4.49
N LEU A 46 -1.16 -6.04 -4.03
CA LEU A 46 -2.14 -7.13 -4.08
C LEU A 46 -3.46 -6.81 -3.33
N PRO A 47 -3.46 -6.36 -2.06
CA PRO A 47 -4.70 -6.02 -1.38
C PRO A 47 -5.45 -4.85 -2.04
N SER A 48 -4.75 -3.86 -2.63
CA SER A 48 -5.39 -2.78 -3.37
C SER A 48 -6.03 -3.26 -4.68
N LEU A 49 -5.38 -4.17 -5.42
CA LEU A 49 -5.99 -4.80 -6.62
C LEU A 49 -7.20 -5.68 -6.26
N ASN A 50 -7.13 -6.39 -5.13
CA ASN A 50 -8.27 -7.14 -4.60
C ASN A 50 -9.42 -6.20 -4.21
N CYS A 51 -9.13 -5.02 -3.66
CA CYS A 51 -10.13 -4.01 -3.36
C CYS A 51 -10.86 -3.55 -4.64
N VAL A 52 -10.12 -3.26 -5.72
CA VAL A 52 -10.74 -2.92 -7.03
C VAL A 52 -11.70 -4.02 -7.51
N SER A 53 -11.29 -5.29 -7.37
CA SER A 53 -12.16 -6.42 -7.74
C SER A 53 -13.42 -6.50 -6.87
N GLN A 54 -13.30 -6.35 -5.56
CA GLN A 54 -14.44 -6.36 -4.64
C GLN A 54 -15.41 -5.21 -4.91
N VAL A 55 -14.90 -4.02 -5.20
CA VAL A 55 -15.73 -2.86 -5.56
C VAL A 55 -16.47 -3.12 -6.87
N ALA A 56 -15.81 -3.65 -7.90
CA ALA A 56 -16.46 -3.98 -9.17
C ALA A 56 -17.58 -5.02 -9.00
N ASP A 57 -17.35 -6.05 -8.19
CA ASP A 57 -18.37 -7.06 -7.88
C ASP A 57 -19.56 -6.46 -7.12
N GLU A 58 -19.29 -5.56 -6.17
CA GLU A 58 -20.35 -4.88 -5.41
C GLU A 58 -21.15 -3.91 -6.28
N MET A 59 -20.50 -3.17 -7.18
CA MET A 59 -21.17 -2.33 -8.17
C MET A 59 -22.14 -3.14 -9.03
N LEU A 60 -21.75 -4.33 -9.48
CA LEU A 60 -22.64 -5.22 -10.24
C LEU A 60 -23.85 -5.67 -9.42
N LYS A 61 -23.67 -6.00 -8.14
CA LYS A 61 -24.80 -6.36 -7.25
C LYS A 61 -25.77 -5.19 -7.07
N ILE A 62 -25.25 -3.98 -6.85
CA ILE A 62 -26.07 -2.77 -6.73
C ILE A 62 -26.87 -2.53 -8.01
N VAL A 63 -26.23 -2.64 -9.19
CA VAL A 63 -26.91 -2.52 -10.49
C VAL A 63 -28.03 -3.56 -10.61
N TYR A 64 -27.76 -4.81 -10.27
CA TYR A 64 -28.77 -5.88 -10.31
C TYR A 64 -29.97 -5.56 -9.41
N GLN A 65 -29.72 -5.13 -8.16
CA GLN A 65 -30.77 -4.76 -7.21
C GLN A 65 -31.62 -3.60 -7.72
N VAL A 66 -30.99 -2.54 -8.23
CA VAL A 66 -31.69 -1.38 -8.80
C VAL A 66 -32.56 -1.80 -10.00
N PHE A 67 -32.08 -2.74 -10.83
CA PHE A 67 -32.83 -3.20 -12.00
C PHE A 67 -34.09 -3.98 -11.65
N GLU A 68 -34.14 -4.64 -10.48
CA GLU A 68 -35.37 -5.28 -9.97
C GLU A 68 -36.43 -4.28 -9.53
N GLU A 69 -36.05 -3.05 -9.17
CA GLU A 69 -36.96 -2.01 -8.70
C GLU A 69 -37.55 -1.16 -9.85
N ILE A 70 -36.95 -1.21 -11.05
CA ILE A 70 -37.37 -0.42 -12.21
C ILE A 70 -38.56 -1.10 -12.91
N THR A 71 -39.72 -0.43 -12.88
CA THR A 71 -40.98 -0.95 -13.45
C THR A 71 -40.88 -1.26 -14.96
N GLU A 72 -40.13 -0.45 -15.70
CA GLU A 72 -39.86 -0.67 -17.14
C GLU A 72 -39.08 -1.97 -17.39
N PHE A 73 -38.12 -2.30 -16.55
CA PHE A 73 -37.31 -3.51 -16.69
C PHE A 73 -38.06 -4.78 -16.28
N ILE A 74 -39.03 -4.67 -15.37
CA ILE A 74 -40.00 -5.75 -15.10
C ILE A 74 -40.89 -5.99 -16.33
N ARG A 75 -41.33 -4.92 -17.00
CA ARG A 75 -42.20 -4.98 -18.18
C ARG A 75 -41.49 -5.45 -19.44
N PHE A 76 -40.21 -5.12 -19.57
CA PHE A 76 -39.38 -5.42 -20.74
C PHE A 76 -38.13 -6.24 -20.34
N PRO A 77 -38.28 -7.53 -20.01
CA PRO A 77 -37.18 -8.35 -19.48
C PRO A 77 -36.02 -8.52 -20.48
N THR A 78 -36.31 -8.65 -21.78
CA THR A 78 -35.25 -8.70 -22.81
C THR A 78 -34.43 -7.41 -22.87
N LEU A 79 -35.05 -6.25 -22.63
CA LEU A 79 -34.33 -4.99 -22.56
C LEU A 79 -33.44 -4.94 -21.30
N LYS A 80 -33.97 -5.36 -20.15
CA LYS A 80 -33.22 -5.47 -18.88
C LYS A 80 -31.94 -6.29 -19.08
N ASP A 81 -32.06 -7.48 -19.68
CA ASP A 81 -30.91 -8.36 -19.93
C ASP A 81 -29.87 -7.71 -20.84
N LYS A 82 -30.30 -7.06 -21.93
CA LYS A 82 -29.40 -6.38 -22.87
C LYS A 82 -28.68 -5.20 -22.23
N VAL A 83 -29.37 -4.41 -21.41
CA VAL A 83 -28.75 -3.29 -20.69
C VAL A 83 -27.78 -3.83 -19.63
N PHE A 84 -28.15 -4.88 -18.90
CA PHE A 84 -27.31 -5.47 -17.87
C PHE A 84 -26.00 -6.04 -18.46
N GLU A 85 -26.07 -6.72 -19.61
CA GLU A 85 -24.89 -7.17 -20.35
C GLU A 85 -23.95 -6.02 -20.71
N ILE A 86 -24.49 -4.88 -21.18
CA ILE A 86 -23.69 -3.70 -21.50
C ILE A 86 -23.03 -3.12 -20.24
N VAL A 87 -23.78 -2.95 -19.15
CA VAL A 87 -23.23 -2.43 -17.89
C VAL A 87 -22.12 -3.33 -17.35
N LYS A 88 -22.33 -4.65 -17.42
CA LYS A 88 -21.32 -5.64 -17.03
C LYS A 88 -20.06 -5.54 -17.87
N GLN A 89 -20.21 -5.36 -19.18
CA GLN A 89 -19.07 -5.17 -20.08
C GLN A 89 -18.31 -3.88 -19.75
N VAL A 90 -19.01 -2.76 -19.57
CA VAL A 90 -18.39 -1.47 -19.20
C VAL A 90 -17.61 -1.58 -17.89
N LEU A 91 -18.18 -2.21 -16.86
CA LEU A 91 -17.47 -2.40 -15.59
C LEU A 91 -16.24 -3.31 -15.73
N ALA A 92 -16.30 -4.33 -16.60
CA ALA A 92 -15.15 -5.18 -16.89
C ALA A 92 -14.05 -4.41 -17.63
N ASP A 93 -14.42 -3.59 -18.61
CA ASP A 93 -13.50 -2.78 -19.41
C ASP A 93 -12.81 -1.70 -18.56
N GLU A 94 -13.52 -1.08 -17.61
CA GLU A 94 -12.97 -0.07 -16.70
C GLU A 94 -12.13 -0.66 -15.54
N LYS A 95 -12.24 -1.97 -15.29
CA LYS A 95 -11.48 -2.64 -14.22
C LYS A 95 -9.98 -2.65 -14.52
N GLU A 96 -9.58 -2.99 -15.74
CA GLU A 96 -8.17 -3.04 -16.14
C GLU A 96 -7.43 -1.69 -16.02
N PRO A 97 -7.93 -0.57 -16.57
CA PRO A 97 -7.27 0.73 -16.43
C PRO A 97 -7.22 1.18 -14.97
N THR A 98 -8.25 0.87 -14.16
CA THR A 98 -8.24 1.15 -12.72
C THR A 98 -7.15 0.37 -12.00
N CYS A 99 -7.02 -0.93 -12.27
CA CYS A 99 -5.91 -1.75 -11.76
C CYS A 99 -4.55 -1.18 -12.18
N GLY A 100 -4.43 -0.76 -13.44
CA GLY A 100 -3.22 -0.11 -13.96
C GLY A 100 -2.87 1.18 -13.18
N MET A 101 -3.87 2.00 -12.88
CA MET A 101 -3.69 3.22 -12.08
C MET A 101 -3.23 2.89 -10.65
N VAL A 102 -3.85 1.89 -10.00
CA VAL A 102 -3.44 1.42 -8.66
C VAL A 102 -1.97 0.96 -8.66
N SER A 103 -1.58 0.13 -9.63
CA SER A 103 -0.17 -0.29 -9.76
C SER A 103 0.77 0.89 -10.02
N ASN A 104 0.33 1.90 -10.78
CA ASN A 104 1.13 3.11 -11.02
C ASN A 104 1.31 3.95 -9.75
N LEU A 105 0.29 4.05 -8.90
CA LEU A 105 0.41 4.71 -7.59
C LEU A 105 1.45 3.99 -6.72
N ILE A 106 1.38 2.66 -6.62
CA ILE A 106 2.40 1.90 -5.86
C ILE A 106 3.80 2.10 -6.46
N LYS A 107 3.94 2.11 -7.79
CA LYS A 107 5.22 2.39 -8.47
C LYS A 107 5.75 3.78 -8.16
N ALA A 108 4.89 4.79 -8.05
CA ALA A 108 5.28 6.13 -7.66
C ALA A 108 5.84 6.15 -6.23
N GLU A 109 5.13 5.52 -5.28
CA GLU A 109 5.56 5.45 -3.87
C GLU A 109 6.90 4.71 -3.69
N ILE A 110 7.17 3.65 -4.45
CA ILE A 110 8.45 2.95 -4.36
C ILE A 110 9.59 3.64 -5.14
N SER A 111 9.28 4.61 -6.00
CA SER A 111 10.29 5.31 -6.81
C SER A 111 11.15 6.26 -5.98
N TYR A 112 10.56 6.84 -4.92
CA TYR A 112 11.22 7.80 -4.06
C TYR A 112 10.66 7.74 -2.64
N ILE A 113 11.54 7.66 -1.65
CA ILE A 113 11.16 7.70 -0.23
C ILE A 113 11.45 9.11 0.30
N ASN A 114 10.39 9.82 0.71
CA ASN A 114 10.51 11.17 1.24
C ASN A 114 10.88 11.17 2.73
N THR A 115 12.17 11.22 3.03
CA THR A 115 12.67 11.34 4.42
C THR A 115 12.48 12.73 5.04
N ASN A 116 12.01 13.71 4.27
CA ASN A 116 11.67 15.04 4.78
C ASN A 116 10.18 15.18 5.13
N HIS A 117 9.40 14.09 5.06
CA HIS A 117 7.98 14.14 5.42
C HIS A 117 7.81 14.58 6.89
N PRO A 118 6.90 15.54 7.20
CA PRO A 118 6.72 16.07 8.56
C PRO A 118 6.54 14.97 9.62
N ASP A 119 5.68 13.99 9.34
CA ASP A 119 5.43 12.87 10.26
C ASP A 119 6.68 12.03 10.52
N PHE A 120 7.54 11.85 9.53
CA PHE A 120 8.79 11.09 9.68
C PHE A 120 9.82 11.88 10.50
N VAL A 121 9.98 13.17 10.21
CA VAL A 121 10.87 14.07 10.93
C VAL A 121 10.45 14.22 12.39
N GLU A 122 9.14 14.32 12.66
CA GLU A 122 8.60 14.40 14.01
C GLU A 122 8.97 13.15 14.84
N VAL A 123 8.78 11.95 14.27
CA VAL A 123 9.13 10.68 14.94
C VAL A 123 10.63 10.60 15.24
N ILE A 124 11.49 11.04 14.32
CA ILE A 124 12.94 11.09 14.56
C ILE A 124 13.25 12.01 15.74
N ASN A 125 12.71 13.23 15.73
CA ASN A 125 12.94 14.19 16.81
C ASN A 125 12.50 13.60 18.17
N GLN A 126 11.29 13.06 18.24
CA GLN A 126 10.78 12.42 19.46
C GLN A 126 11.66 11.25 19.95
N THR A 127 12.20 10.45 19.03
CA THR A 127 13.06 9.30 19.35
C THR A 127 14.44 9.75 19.81
N SER A 128 15.03 10.76 19.17
CA SER A 128 16.30 11.37 19.60
C SER A 128 16.20 11.99 20.99
N PHE A 129 15.09 12.66 21.30
CA PHE A 129 14.84 13.18 22.65
C PHE A 129 14.77 12.06 23.71
N LYS A 130 14.22 10.89 23.38
CA LYS A 130 14.18 9.75 24.32
C LYS A 130 15.56 9.16 24.57
N LEU A 131 16.41 9.04 23.54
CA LEU A 131 17.78 8.54 23.68
C LEU A 131 18.66 9.48 24.53
N ASN A 132 18.54 10.79 24.34
CA ASN A 132 19.30 11.78 25.11
C ASN A 132 18.90 11.85 26.59
N ASN A 133 17.75 11.29 26.97
CA ASN A 133 17.28 11.24 28.37
C ASN A 133 17.57 9.88 29.04
N ILE A 134 18.24 8.94 28.37
CA ILE A 134 18.61 7.63 28.94
C ILE A 134 20.06 7.63 29.47
N ASP A 135 20.90 8.60 29.10
CA ASP A 135 22.29 8.75 29.59
C ASP A 135 22.48 9.97 30.51
N THR A 136 21.98 9.89 31.74
CA THR A 136 22.64 10.55 32.88
C THR A 136 22.74 9.57 34.05
N PRO A 137 23.78 8.73 34.11
CA PRO A 137 24.19 8.17 35.39
C PRO A 137 24.69 9.34 36.25
N LEU A 138 24.05 9.52 37.40
CA LEU A 138 24.57 10.32 38.51
C LEU A 138 25.98 9.84 38.85
N ILE A 139 27.00 10.47 38.27
CA ILE A 139 28.32 10.54 38.87
C ILE A 139 28.45 11.98 39.38
N SER A 140 27.97 12.18 40.60
CA SER A 140 28.40 13.28 41.46
C SER A 140 29.28 12.66 42.54
N CYS A 141 30.40 13.32 42.80
CA CYS A 141 31.44 13.00 43.78
C CYS A 141 30.90 12.56 45.15
#